data_AF-A0A927W636-F1
#
_entry.id   AF-A0A927W636-F1
#
_cell.length_a   1.000
_cell.length_b   1.000
_cell.length_c   1.000
_cell.angle_alpha   90.00
_cell.angle_beta   90.00
_cell.angle_gamma   90.00
#
_symmetry.space_group_name_H-M   'P 1'
#
loop_
_entity.id
_entity.type
_entity.pdbx_description
1 polymer ?
#
loop_
_entity_poly.entity_id
_entity_poly.type
_entity_poly.pdbx_seq_one_letter_code
_entity_poly.pdbx_strand_id
1 'polypeptide(L)'
;MSKKKKIQEMDYLYAVARVRALENKLIGTDGYRRMAEARTEEEALKVLLEAGYGEFTSFENAIAGLPAKREENFALARKLAPDQNLVDLFLIRYDYHNLKAVIKGEAAGTEYRSTLSYAGKLPADKLADWAKAPANKPEVAMTPLMMNAALEAREVLARTGDPRLSDTVLDRACFKEMLAMAEALGSEFAVNYVKLQIDGINLKTAVRMKRMGEDMYLLPQYFIEGGKGSAADLRGDLTPETLVAKYDLSPLRPAAEAGSAALRGETGVAPLDMAVDNILMDYLKAGKYAAFGEKAVFGYVAACEAELTAVQTILAGKIAELPAEAILERLRDTYV
;
A
#
# COMPACT_ATOMS: atom_id res chain seq x y z
N MET A 1 -3.84 -18.33 -29.42
CA MET A 1 -3.27 -17.25 -28.58
C MET A 1 -3.41 -15.95 -29.34
N SER A 2 -4.35 -15.09 -28.93
CA SER A 2 -4.49 -13.76 -29.52
C SER A 2 -3.24 -12.94 -29.17
N LYS A 3 -2.50 -12.43 -30.16
CA LYS A 3 -1.38 -11.52 -29.92
C LYS A 3 -1.95 -10.28 -29.21
N LYS A 4 -1.71 -10.16 -27.89
CA LYS A 4 -2.08 -8.96 -27.12
C LYS A 4 -1.46 -7.76 -27.87
N LYS A 5 -2.29 -6.81 -28.31
CA LYS A 5 -1.82 -5.60 -28.99
C LYS A 5 -0.76 -4.96 -28.10
N LYS A 6 0.45 -4.74 -28.63
CA LYS A 6 1.52 -4.06 -27.88
C LYS A 6 1.09 -2.62 -27.68
N ILE A 7 0.75 -2.27 -26.44
CA ILE A 7 0.38 -0.90 -26.05
C ILE A 7 1.62 -0.04 -26.14
N GLN A 8 1.49 1.13 -26.76
CA GLN A 8 2.57 2.10 -26.94
C GLN A 8 2.34 3.31 -26.03
N GLU A 9 3.39 4.07 -25.76
CA GLU A 9 3.28 5.25 -24.91
C GLU A 9 2.27 6.29 -25.45
N MET A 10 2.12 6.37 -26.78
CA MET A 10 1.15 7.26 -27.44
C MET A 10 -0.31 6.85 -27.19
N ASP A 11 -0.58 5.57 -26.90
CA ASP A 11 -1.93 5.13 -26.53
C ASP A 11 -2.38 5.76 -25.19
N TYR A 12 -1.43 6.24 -24.37
CA TYR A 12 -1.71 6.90 -23.08
C TYR A 12 -2.04 8.39 -23.21
N LEU A 13 -1.93 9.02 -24.38
CA LEU A 13 -2.11 10.49 -24.51
C LEU A 13 -3.43 11.01 -23.92
N TYR A 14 -4.55 10.36 -24.23
CA TYR A 14 -5.85 10.72 -23.67
C TYR A 14 -5.90 10.48 -22.15
N ALA A 15 -5.38 9.35 -21.69
CA ALA A 15 -5.35 9.00 -20.28
C ALA A 15 -4.55 10.02 -19.47
N VAL A 16 -3.36 10.40 -19.96
CA VAL A 16 -2.50 11.41 -19.34
C VAL A 16 -3.21 12.76 -19.29
N ALA A 17 -3.79 13.23 -20.40
CA ALA A 17 -4.50 14.51 -20.42
C ALA A 17 -5.65 14.55 -19.40
N ARG A 18 -6.41 13.45 -19.27
CA ARG A 18 -7.49 13.34 -18.29
C ARG A 18 -6.96 13.28 -16.86
N VAL A 19 -5.92 12.50 -16.60
CA VAL A 19 -5.26 12.40 -15.29
C VAL A 19 -4.74 13.77 -14.85
N ARG A 20 -4.09 14.55 -15.71
CA ARG A 20 -3.64 15.92 -15.38
C ARG A 20 -4.77 16.84 -14.96
N ALA A 21 -5.92 16.75 -15.63
CA ALA A 21 -7.08 17.53 -15.24
C ALA A 21 -7.63 17.10 -13.85
N LEU A 22 -7.53 15.81 -13.53
CA LEU A 22 -7.95 15.25 -12.24
C LEU A 22 -6.95 15.51 -11.12
N GLU A 23 -5.65 15.61 -11.41
CA GLU A 23 -4.60 15.97 -10.44
C GLU A 23 -4.92 17.32 -9.75
N ASN A 24 -5.57 18.25 -10.45
CA ASN A 24 -6.00 19.54 -9.88
C ASN A 24 -7.08 19.43 -8.79
N LYS A 25 -7.74 18.26 -8.67
CA LYS A 25 -8.74 18.00 -7.62
C LYS A 25 -8.14 17.28 -6.41
N LEU A 26 -6.88 16.85 -6.51
CA LEU A 26 -6.21 16.23 -5.38
C LEU A 26 -5.93 17.29 -4.30
N ILE A 27 -6.09 16.90 -3.05
CA ILE A 27 -5.80 17.70 -1.87
C ILE A 27 -4.28 17.76 -1.73
N GLY A 28 -3.72 18.95 -1.88
CA GLY A 28 -2.31 19.22 -1.60
C GLY A 28 -2.06 19.60 -0.15
N THR A 29 -0.79 19.89 0.15
CA THR A 29 -0.31 20.28 1.50
C THR A 29 -1.15 21.38 2.15
N ASP A 30 -1.53 22.41 1.38
CA ASP A 30 -2.35 23.52 1.90
C ASP A 30 -3.77 23.06 2.25
N GLY A 31 -4.34 22.13 1.48
CA GLY A 31 -5.65 21.54 1.76
C GLY A 31 -5.63 20.71 3.04
N TYR A 32 -4.59 19.87 3.21
CA TYR A 32 -4.41 19.10 4.45
C TYR A 32 -4.21 19.99 5.67
N ARG A 33 -3.42 21.07 5.53
CA ARG A 33 -3.25 22.07 6.58
C ARG A 33 -4.58 22.73 6.96
N ARG A 34 -5.35 23.19 5.96
CA ARG A 34 -6.69 23.75 6.17
C ARG A 34 -7.60 22.77 6.91
N MET A 35 -7.57 21.47 6.58
CA MET A 35 -8.36 20.46 7.29
C MET A 35 -7.92 20.27 8.75
N ALA A 36 -6.61 20.20 8.99
CA ALA A 36 -6.05 20.01 10.34
C ALA A 36 -6.37 21.21 11.25
N GLU A 37 -6.19 22.43 10.73
CA GLU A 37 -6.38 23.70 11.44
C GLU A 37 -7.85 24.16 11.53
N ALA A 38 -8.77 23.50 10.83
CA ALA A 38 -10.19 23.83 10.83
C ALA A 38 -10.77 23.87 12.26
N ARG A 39 -11.56 24.91 12.56
CA ARG A 39 -12.15 25.11 13.89
C ARG A 39 -13.43 24.33 14.07
N THR A 40 -14.14 24.08 12.97
CA THR A 40 -15.37 23.30 12.95
C THR A 40 -15.22 22.09 12.03
N GLU A 41 -16.04 21.08 12.29
CA GLU A 41 -16.13 19.89 11.45
C GLU A 41 -16.58 20.23 10.02
N GLU A 42 -17.55 21.14 9.89
CA GLU A 42 -18.03 21.65 8.61
C GLU A 42 -16.92 22.28 7.76
N GLU A 43 -16.02 23.06 8.37
CA GLU A 43 -14.87 23.68 7.67
C GLU A 43 -13.90 22.63 7.11
N ALA A 44 -13.61 21.58 7.89
CA ALA A 44 -12.74 20.49 7.44
C ALA A 44 -13.41 19.64 6.36
N LEU A 45 -14.69 19.29 6.53
CA LEU A 45 -15.45 18.50 5.54
C LEU A 45 -15.66 19.26 4.22
N LYS A 46 -15.71 20.59 4.25
CA LYS A 46 -15.77 21.41 3.03
C LYS A 46 -14.57 21.18 2.11
N VAL A 47 -13.38 20.92 2.65
CA VAL A 47 -12.20 20.60 1.83
C VAL A 47 -12.40 19.27 1.07
N LEU A 48 -13.02 18.28 1.70
CA LEU A 48 -13.36 17.00 1.05
C LEU A 48 -14.42 17.20 -0.04
N LEU A 49 -15.42 18.05 0.21
CA LEU A 49 -16.43 18.41 -0.78
C LEU A 49 -15.79 19.10 -2.00
N GLU A 50 -14.89 20.07 -1.78
CA GLU A 50 -14.12 20.76 -2.83
C GLU A 50 -13.27 19.77 -3.66
N ALA A 51 -12.69 18.75 -3.01
CA ALA A 51 -11.92 17.67 -3.64
C ALA A 51 -12.80 16.60 -4.33
N GLY A 52 -14.14 16.69 -4.19
CA GLY A 52 -15.09 15.79 -4.85
C GLY A 52 -15.28 14.44 -4.15
N TYR A 53 -15.09 14.38 -2.82
CA TYR A 53 -15.41 13.20 -2.02
C TYR A 53 -16.92 13.02 -1.77
N GLY A 54 -17.71 14.07 -1.99
CA GLY A 54 -19.14 14.11 -1.67
C GLY A 54 -19.43 14.88 -0.38
N GLU A 55 -20.70 14.94 -0.02
CA GLU A 55 -21.16 15.57 1.22
C GLU A 55 -21.16 14.54 2.35
N PHE A 56 -20.58 14.91 3.48
CA PHE A 56 -20.57 14.11 4.70
C PHE A 56 -21.14 14.92 5.86
N THR A 57 -21.73 14.23 6.83
CA THR A 57 -22.34 14.87 8.01
C THR A 57 -21.44 14.83 9.24
N SER A 58 -20.43 13.97 9.26
CA SER A 58 -19.41 13.90 10.32
C SER A 58 -18.10 13.28 9.82
N PHE A 59 -17.04 13.35 10.63
CA PHE A 59 -15.75 12.72 10.39
C PHE A 59 -15.85 11.21 10.35
N GLU A 60 -16.65 10.57 11.21
CA GLU A 60 -16.89 9.12 11.16
C GLU A 60 -17.59 8.73 9.85
N ASN A 61 -18.59 9.52 9.43
CA ASN A 61 -19.29 9.31 8.18
C ASN A 61 -18.35 9.49 6.97
N ALA A 62 -17.47 10.49 7.00
CA ALA A 62 -16.45 10.69 5.99
C ALA A 62 -15.43 9.54 5.94
N ILE A 63 -14.93 9.07 7.08
CA ILE A 63 -14.05 7.89 7.17
C ILE A 63 -14.73 6.64 6.60
N ALA A 64 -16.01 6.42 6.94
CA ALA A 64 -16.79 5.31 6.41
C ALA A 64 -17.05 5.41 4.89
N GLY A 65 -16.99 6.61 4.32
CA GLY A 65 -17.10 6.86 2.88
C GLY A 65 -15.82 6.69 2.07
N LEU A 66 -14.63 6.68 2.71
CA LEU A 66 -13.34 6.55 2.02
C LEU A 66 -13.22 5.28 1.16
N PRO A 67 -13.72 4.09 1.58
CA PRO A 67 -13.71 2.90 0.73
C PRO A 67 -14.49 3.09 -0.58
N ALA A 68 -15.67 3.72 -0.54
CA ALA A 68 -16.43 4.00 -1.75
C ALA A 68 -15.68 4.96 -2.68
N LYS A 69 -15.00 5.97 -2.11
CA LYS A 69 -14.18 6.89 -2.90
C LYS A 69 -12.98 6.19 -3.55
N ARG A 70 -12.34 5.26 -2.83
CA ARG A 70 -11.28 4.40 -3.37
C ARG A 70 -11.75 3.61 -4.59
N GLU A 71 -12.91 2.96 -4.48
CA GLU A 71 -13.50 2.18 -5.56
C GLU A 71 -13.81 3.06 -6.78
N GLU A 72 -14.35 4.26 -6.56
CA GLU A 72 -14.58 5.24 -7.63
C GLU A 72 -13.27 5.63 -8.35
N ASN A 73 -12.24 5.97 -7.58
CA ASN A 73 -10.93 6.38 -8.11
C ASN A 73 -10.29 5.26 -8.95
N PHE A 74 -10.32 4.02 -8.44
CA PHE A 74 -9.80 2.87 -9.18
C PHE A 74 -10.62 2.54 -10.41
N ALA A 75 -11.95 2.57 -10.33
CA ALA A 75 -12.82 2.32 -11.48
C ALA A 75 -12.58 3.36 -12.59
N LEU A 76 -12.44 4.63 -12.23
CA LEU A 76 -12.10 5.71 -13.15
C LEU A 76 -10.72 5.50 -13.78
N ALA A 77 -9.69 5.27 -12.96
CA ALA A 77 -8.34 5.05 -13.47
C ALA A 77 -8.26 3.84 -14.41
N ARG A 78 -8.93 2.74 -14.06
CA ARG A 78 -8.99 1.51 -14.86
C ARG A 78 -9.71 1.73 -16.18
N LYS A 79 -10.74 2.58 -16.20
CA LYS A 79 -11.44 3.00 -17.43
C LYS A 79 -10.57 3.89 -18.33
N LEU A 80 -9.71 4.72 -17.74
CA LEU A 80 -8.82 5.62 -18.48
C LEU A 80 -7.58 4.92 -19.03
N ALA A 81 -7.04 3.93 -18.31
CA ALA A 81 -5.80 3.26 -18.67
C ALA A 81 -5.95 2.37 -19.91
N PRO A 82 -5.09 2.54 -20.95
CA PRO A 82 -5.03 1.62 -22.09
C PRO A 82 -4.70 0.18 -21.70
N ASP A 83 -3.80 -0.03 -20.73
CA ASP A 83 -3.62 -1.33 -20.06
C ASP A 83 -4.22 -1.27 -18.65
N GLN A 84 -5.33 -1.97 -18.44
CA GLN A 84 -5.96 -2.08 -17.12
C GLN A 84 -5.05 -2.78 -16.10
N ASN A 85 -4.09 -3.60 -16.57
CA ASN A 85 -3.14 -4.26 -15.68
C ASN A 85 -2.30 -3.25 -14.87
N LEU A 86 -2.17 -2.01 -15.36
CA LEU A 86 -1.48 -0.92 -14.65
C LEU A 86 -2.18 -0.57 -13.33
N VAL A 87 -3.52 -0.55 -13.34
CA VAL A 87 -4.34 -0.26 -12.17
C VAL A 87 -4.55 -1.51 -11.34
N ASP A 88 -4.76 -2.66 -11.99
CA ASP A 88 -4.91 -3.96 -11.33
C ASP A 88 -3.73 -4.30 -10.39
N LEU A 89 -2.53 -3.77 -10.67
CA LEU A 89 -1.35 -3.92 -9.81
C LEU A 89 -1.56 -3.31 -8.41
N PHE A 90 -2.40 -2.27 -8.28
CA PHE A 90 -2.78 -1.71 -6.99
C PHE A 90 -3.93 -2.48 -6.34
N LEU A 91 -4.89 -2.95 -7.14
CA LEU A 91 -6.10 -3.65 -6.68
C LEU A 91 -5.79 -4.99 -6.00
N ILE A 92 -4.80 -5.71 -6.52
CA ILE A 92 -4.44 -7.05 -6.02
C ILE A 92 -4.09 -7.05 -4.52
N ARG A 93 -3.56 -5.94 -4.00
CA ARG A 93 -3.24 -5.80 -2.57
C ARG A 93 -4.47 -5.93 -1.68
N TYR A 94 -5.64 -5.49 -2.15
CA TYR A 94 -6.89 -5.61 -1.40
C TYR A 94 -7.45 -7.02 -1.41
N ASP A 95 -7.21 -7.80 -2.47
CA ASP A 95 -7.55 -9.24 -2.50
C ASP A 95 -6.74 -10.00 -1.44
N TYR A 96 -5.43 -9.74 -1.36
CA TYR A 96 -4.57 -10.33 -0.32
C TYR A 96 -4.88 -9.81 1.08
N HIS A 97 -5.23 -8.53 1.25
CA HIS A 97 -5.75 -8.01 2.53
C HIS A 97 -7.01 -8.76 2.98
N ASN A 98 -7.95 -8.96 2.06
CA ASN A 98 -9.18 -9.71 2.34
C ASN A 98 -8.85 -11.15 2.76
N LEU A 99 -7.93 -11.83 2.07
CA LEU A 99 -7.49 -13.18 2.46
C LEU A 99 -6.89 -13.21 3.87
N LYS A 100 -6.07 -12.23 4.24
CA LYS A 100 -5.53 -12.12 5.62
C LYS A 100 -6.65 -11.96 6.64
N ALA A 101 -7.63 -11.09 6.35
CA ALA A 101 -8.77 -10.85 7.25
C ALA A 101 -9.61 -12.12 7.43
N VAL A 102 -9.93 -12.82 6.34
CA VAL A 102 -10.69 -14.08 6.35
C VAL A 102 -9.96 -15.16 7.13
N ILE A 103 -8.68 -15.40 6.84
CA ILE A 103 -7.90 -16.47 7.47
C ILE A 103 -7.74 -16.23 8.97
N LYS A 104 -7.41 -15.01 9.39
CA LYS A 104 -7.27 -14.66 10.81
C LYS A 104 -8.61 -14.67 11.54
N GLY A 105 -9.65 -14.14 10.91
CA GLY A 105 -10.98 -14.09 11.50
C GLY A 105 -11.59 -15.47 11.71
N GLU A 106 -11.46 -16.39 10.73
CA GLU A 106 -11.91 -17.78 10.89
C GLU A 106 -11.09 -18.52 11.96
N ALA A 107 -9.78 -18.32 12.02
CA ALA A 107 -8.93 -18.94 13.03
C ALA A 107 -9.23 -18.44 14.46
N ALA A 108 -9.55 -17.15 14.60
CA ALA A 108 -9.86 -16.52 15.89
C ALA A 108 -11.36 -16.61 16.27
N GLY A 109 -12.24 -17.01 15.35
CA GLY A 109 -13.68 -16.99 15.54
C GLY A 109 -14.28 -15.59 15.69
N THR A 110 -13.65 -14.58 15.09
CA THR A 110 -14.07 -13.16 15.18
C THR A 110 -14.80 -12.69 13.93
N GLU A 111 -15.62 -11.64 14.04
CA GLU A 111 -16.19 -10.96 12.87
C GLU A 111 -15.06 -10.30 12.05
N TYR A 112 -15.13 -10.39 10.72
CA TYR A 112 -14.12 -9.84 9.82
C TYR A 112 -14.68 -9.24 8.52
N ARG A 113 -15.96 -9.47 8.19
CA ARG A 113 -16.57 -8.99 6.94
C ARG A 113 -16.61 -7.47 6.88
N SER A 114 -16.81 -6.81 8.02
CA SER A 114 -16.76 -5.35 8.11
C SER A 114 -15.37 -4.77 7.76
N THR A 115 -14.31 -5.58 7.80
CA THR A 115 -12.93 -5.16 7.52
C THR A 115 -12.48 -5.44 6.08
N LEU A 116 -13.34 -6.07 5.27
CA LEU A 116 -13.06 -6.39 3.89
C LEU A 116 -13.07 -5.13 3.02
N SER A 117 -12.18 -5.10 2.05
CA SER A 117 -12.13 -4.07 1.03
C SER A 117 -12.74 -4.57 -0.27
N TYR A 118 -13.64 -3.79 -0.86
CA TYR A 118 -14.26 -4.09 -2.15
C TYR A 118 -13.47 -3.49 -3.33
N ALA A 119 -12.29 -2.90 -3.06
CA ALA A 119 -11.37 -2.39 -4.08
C ALA A 119 -10.55 -3.49 -4.79
N GLY A 120 -10.65 -4.74 -4.33
CA GLY A 120 -9.96 -5.88 -4.94
C GLY A 120 -10.45 -6.23 -6.34
N LYS A 121 -9.73 -7.12 -7.03
CA LYS A 121 -10.18 -7.68 -8.32
C LYS A 121 -11.25 -8.74 -8.14
N LEU A 122 -11.29 -9.36 -6.97
CA LEU A 122 -12.18 -10.46 -6.64
C LEU A 122 -13.33 -9.94 -5.76
N PRO A 123 -14.57 -10.44 -5.94
CA PRO A 123 -15.67 -10.05 -5.07
C PRO A 123 -15.38 -10.43 -3.61
N ALA A 124 -15.35 -9.43 -2.73
CA ALA A 124 -14.98 -9.60 -1.32
C ALA A 124 -15.85 -10.61 -0.59
N ASP A 125 -17.17 -10.61 -0.83
CA ASP A 125 -18.10 -11.57 -0.22
C ASP A 125 -17.77 -13.02 -0.61
N LYS A 126 -17.43 -13.25 -1.88
CA LYS A 126 -17.06 -14.58 -2.36
C LYS A 126 -15.71 -15.02 -1.80
N LEU A 127 -14.76 -14.08 -1.64
CA LEU A 127 -13.49 -14.35 -0.94
C LEU A 127 -13.72 -14.70 0.53
N ALA A 128 -14.69 -14.08 1.19
CA ALA A 128 -15.07 -14.42 2.56
C ALA A 128 -15.65 -15.84 2.66
N ASP A 129 -16.42 -16.26 1.66
CA ASP A 129 -17.01 -17.59 1.61
C ASP A 129 -16.05 -18.67 1.10
N TRP A 130 -14.92 -18.28 0.48
CA TRP A 130 -13.94 -19.22 -0.07
C TRP A 130 -13.48 -20.26 0.96
N ALA A 131 -13.21 -19.85 2.20
CA ALA A 131 -12.71 -20.75 3.22
C ALA A 131 -13.69 -21.87 3.60
N LYS A 132 -15.00 -21.65 3.35
CA LYS A 132 -16.13 -22.56 3.62
C LYS A 132 -16.60 -23.30 2.37
N ALA A 133 -16.20 -22.85 1.18
CA ALA A 133 -16.62 -23.42 -0.08
C ALA A 133 -16.00 -24.82 -0.31
N PRO A 134 -16.74 -25.76 -0.93
CA PRO A 134 -16.19 -27.05 -1.33
C PRO A 134 -15.03 -26.90 -2.32
N ALA A 135 -13.93 -27.61 -2.11
CA ALA A 135 -12.72 -27.52 -2.95
C ALA A 135 -12.97 -27.85 -4.45
N ASN A 136 -14.03 -28.57 -4.77
CA ASN A 136 -14.40 -28.97 -6.13
C ASN A 136 -15.29 -27.96 -6.88
N LYS A 137 -15.70 -26.85 -6.24
CA LYS A 137 -16.47 -25.76 -6.87
C LYS A 137 -16.00 -24.40 -6.35
N PRO A 138 -14.83 -23.91 -6.80
CA PRO A 138 -14.36 -22.59 -6.38
C PRO A 138 -15.28 -21.51 -6.94
N GLU A 139 -15.95 -20.75 -6.07
CA GLU A 139 -16.80 -19.61 -6.46
C GLU A 139 -15.99 -18.34 -6.77
N VAL A 140 -14.70 -18.35 -6.44
CA VAL A 140 -13.74 -17.27 -6.68
C VAL A 140 -12.64 -17.74 -7.62
N ALA A 141 -12.39 -16.96 -8.67
CA ALA A 141 -11.33 -17.20 -9.64
C ALA A 141 -9.97 -16.66 -9.14
N MET A 142 -9.46 -17.21 -8.04
CA MET A 142 -8.09 -16.93 -7.59
C MET A 142 -7.08 -17.49 -8.59
N THR A 143 -5.92 -16.83 -8.69
CA THR A 143 -4.77 -17.40 -9.41
C THR A 143 -4.27 -18.65 -8.66
N PRO A 144 -3.56 -19.57 -9.33
CA PRO A 144 -2.95 -20.71 -8.66
C PRO A 144 -1.99 -20.30 -7.53
N LEU A 145 -1.24 -19.22 -7.70
CA LEU A 145 -0.30 -18.72 -6.69
C LEU A 145 -1.04 -18.16 -5.47
N MET A 146 -2.07 -17.33 -5.66
CA MET A 146 -2.92 -16.83 -4.58
C MET A 146 -3.63 -17.96 -3.82
N MET A 147 -4.21 -18.94 -4.51
CA MET A 147 -4.86 -20.09 -3.89
C MET A 147 -3.88 -20.90 -3.02
N ASN A 148 -2.71 -21.24 -3.57
CA ASN A 148 -1.70 -22.00 -2.84
C ASN A 148 -1.21 -21.24 -1.61
N ALA A 149 -0.97 -19.93 -1.74
CA ALA A 149 -0.55 -19.09 -0.62
C ALA A 149 -1.63 -18.98 0.46
N ALA A 150 -2.91 -18.91 0.08
CA ALA A 150 -4.02 -18.89 1.03
C ALA A 150 -4.13 -20.20 1.83
N LEU A 151 -3.94 -21.35 1.17
CA LEU A 151 -3.91 -22.65 1.83
C LEU A 151 -2.70 -22.79 2.77
N GLU A 152 -1.51 -22.42 2.28
CA GLU A 152 -0.26 -22.44 3.07
C GLU A 152 -0.35 -21.51 4.29
N ALA A 153 -0.89 -20.30 4.13
CA ALA A 153 -1.06 -19.36 5.23
C ALA A 153 -1.98 -19.90 6.32
N ARG A 154 -3.08 -20.57 5.95
CA ARG A 154 -3.96 -21.27 6.90
C ARG A 154 -3.22 -22.37 7.66
N GLU A 155 -2.44 -23.18 6.97
CA GLU A 155 -1.66 -24.25 7.59
C GLU A 155 -0.59 -23.70 8.54
N VAL A 156 0.14 -22.67 8.11
CA VAL A 156 1.13 -21.97 8.94
C VAL A 156 0.49 -21.41 10.20
N LEU A 157 -0.65 -20.73 10.10
CA LEU A 157 -1.37 -20.19 11.24
C LEU A 157 -1.83 -21.32 12.19
N ALA A 158 -2.43 -22.38 11.66
CA ALA A 158 -2.91 -23.51 12.46
C ALA A 158 -1.78 -24.25 13.19
N ARG A 159 -0.61 -24.39 12.56
CA ARG A 159 0.55 -25.10 13.11
C ARG A 159 1.35 -24.28 14.11
N THR A 160 1.50 -22.98 13.87
CA THR A 160 2.42 -22.12 14.64
C THR A 160 1.72 -21.21 15.64
N GLY A 161 0.45 -20.88 15.39
CA GLY A 161 -0.26 -19.84 16.13
C GLY A 161 0.27 -18.43 15.90
N ASP A 162 1.20 -18.20 14.95
CA ASP A 162 1.78 -16.88 14.64
C ASP A 162 1.08 -16.25 13.42
N PRO A 163 0.23 -15.22 13.62
CA PRO A 163 -0.42 -14.51 12.51
C PRO A 163 0.56 -13.76 11.60
N ARG A 164 1.75 -13.37 12.10
CA ARG A 164 2.76 -12.67 11.29
C ARG A 164 3.35 -13.58 10.23
N LEU A 165 3.61 -14.84 10.57
CA LEU A 165 4.10 -15.83 9.60
C LEU A 165 3.04 -16.12 8.54
N SER A 166 1.78 -16.28 8.94
CA SER A 166 0.64 -16.41 8.01
C SER A 166 0.52 -15.21 7.06
N ASP A 167 0.56 -13.99 7.60
CA ASP A 167 0.50 -12.76 6.80
C ASP A 167 1.70 -12.66 5.85
N THR A 168 2.90 -13.08 6.28
CA THR A 168 4.12 -13.09 5.44
C THR A 168 3.98 -14.02 4.23
N VAL A 169 3.37 -15.20 4.38
CA VAL A 169 3.11 -16.12 3.25
C VAL A 169 2.26 -15.42 2.18
N LEU A 170 1.20 -14.72 2.61
CA LEU A 170 0.32 -13.98 1.71
C LEU A 170 1.03 -12.76 1.10
N ASP A 171 1.84 -12.04 1.87
CA ASP A 171 2.62 -10.90 1.38
C ASP A 171 3.63 -11.31 0.30
N ARG A 172 4.35 -12.43 0.51
CA ARG A 172 5.26 -12.99 -0.49
C ARG A 172 4.55 -13.29 -1.81
N ALA A 173 3.38 -13.93 -1.73
CA ALA A 173 2.60 -14.24 -2.91
C ALA A 173 2.09 -12.96 -3.60
N CYS A 174 1.60 -11.99 -2.82
CA CYS A 174 1.16 -10.69 -3.30
C CYS A 174 2.25 -9.97 -4.10
N PHE A 175 3.43 -9.78 -3.51
CA PHE A 175 4.54 -9.09 -4.17
C PHE A 175 5.09 -9.87 -5.35
N LYS A 176 5.08 -11.20 -5.31
CA LYS A 176 5.44 -12.04 -6.45
C LYS A 176 4.49 -11.87 -7.62
N GLU A 177 3.18 -11.80 -7.37
CA GLU A 177 2.18 -11.50 -8.42
C GLU A 177 2.32 -10.07 -8.94
N MET A 178 2.51 -9.09 -8.05
CA MET A 178 2.73 -7.70 -8.45
C MET A 178 3.96 -7.54 -9.35
N LEU A 179 5.07 -8.22 -9.04
CA LEU A 179 6.26 -8.22 -9.90
C LEU A 179 5.97 -8.84 -11.27
N ALA A 180 5.32 -10.00 -11.31
CA ALA A 180 4.95 -10.66 -12.56
C ALA A 180 4.00 -9.78 -13.41
N MET A 181 3.07 -9.07 -12.76
CA MET A 181 2.18 -8.12 -13.44
C MET A 181 2.95 -6.91 -13.98
N ALA A 182 3.89 -6.35 -13.21
CA ALA A 182 4.73 -5.24 -13.63
C ALA A 182 5.64 -5.62 -14.81
N GLU A 183 6.21 -6.83 -14.79
CA GLU A 183 7.00 -7.38 -15.90
C GLU A 183 6.16 -7.61 -17.14
N ALA A 184 4.94 -8.16 -16.99
CA ALA A 184 4.01 -8.37 -18.09
C ALA A 184 3.49 -7.06 -18.71
N LEU A 185 3.46 -5.96 -17.94
CA LEU A 185 3.21 -4.61 -18.44
C LEU A 185 4.38 -4.07 -19.28
N GLY A 186 5.59 -4.62 -19.11
CA GLY A 186 6.81 -4.08 -19.71
C GLY A 186 7.21 -2.72 -19.14
N SER A 187 6.71 -2.35 -17.95
CA SER A 187 7.03 -1.08 -17.30
C SER A 187 8.13 -1.27 -16.27
N GLU A 188 9.35 -0.86 -16.63
CA GLU A 188 10.47 -0.83 -15.68
C GLU A 188 10.16 0.07 -14.48
N PHE A 189 9.37 1.13 -14.68
CA PHE A 189 8.94 2.01 -13.62
C PHE A 189 8.07 1.28 -12.58
N ALA A 190 7.09 0.50 -13.02
CA ALA A 190 6.27 -0.30 -12.12
C ALA A 190 7.09 -1.40 -11.42
N VAL A 191 8.00 -2.08 -12.15
CA VAL A 191 8.87 -3.12 -11.55
C VAL A 191 9.72 -2.52 -10.43
N ASN A 192 10.41 -1.40 -10.70
CA ASN A 192 11.26 -0.75 -9.71
C ASN A 192 10.46 -0.19 -8.52
N TYR A 193 9.22 0.26 -8.73
CA TYR A 193 8.32 0.66 -7.64
C TYR A 193 7.97 -0.52 -6.73
N VAL A 194 7.63 -1.69 -7.31
CA VAL A 194 7.33 -2.89 -6.52
C VAL A 194 8.57 -3.37 -5.76
N LYS A 195 9.75 -3.37 -6.39
CA LYS A 195 11.02 -3.70 -5.71
C LYS A 195 11.33 -2.76 -4.55
N LEU A 196 11.12 -1.46 -4.73
CA LEU A 196 11.32 -0.46 -3.68
C LEU A 196 10.36 -0.66 -2.50
N GLN A 197 9.11 -1.05 -2.76
CA GLN A 197 8.16 -1.44 -1.70
C GLN A 197 8.65 -2.66 -0.91
N ILE A 198 9.11 -3.71 -1.61
CA ILE A 198 9.65 -4.93 -1.00
C ILE A 198 10.85 -4.58 -0.11
N ASP A 199 11.82 -3.84 -0.63
CA ASP A 199 13.02 -3.44 0.12
C ASP A 199 12.66 -2.60 1.36
N GLY A 200 11.70 -1.67 1.22
CA GLY A 200 11.20 -0.86 2.32
C GLY A 200 10.49 -1.69 3.40
N ILE A 201 9.70 -2.70 3.02
CA ILE A 201 9.07 -3.63 3.98
C ILE A 201 10.13 -4.47 4.69
N ASN A 202 11.12 -5.01 3.97
CA ASN A 202 12.18 -5.81 4.55
C ASN A 202 13.04 -5.01 5.55
N LEU A 203 13.35 -3.75 5.23
CA LEU A 203 14.01 -2.82 6.15
C LEU A 203 13.19 -2.63 7.43
N LYS A 204 11.89 -2.33 7.28
CA LYS A 204 10.96 -2.17 8.41
C LYS A 204 10.88 -3.42 9.28
N THR A 205 10.78 -4.59 8.66
CA THR A 205 10.74 -5.88 9.35
C THR A 205 12.02 -6.12 10.14
N ALA A 206 13.20 -5.93 9.53
CA ALA A 206 14.47 -6.14 10.20
C ALA A 206 14.68 -5.22 11.41
N VAL A 207 14.34 -3.93 11.28
CA VAL A 207 14.42 -2.98 12.42
C VAL A 207 13.45 -3.38 13.53
N ARG A 208 12.20 -3.74 13.20
CA ARG A 208 11.22 -4.18 14.19
C ARG A 208 11.67 -5.43 14.95
N MET A 209 12.16 -6.44 14.24
CA MET A 209 12.68 -7.68 14.86
C MET A 209 13.81 -7.37 15.85
N LYS A 210 14.80 -6.56 15.43
CA LYS A 210 15.94 -6.19 16.29
C LYS A 210 15.48 -5.38 17.52
N ARG A 211 14.52 -4.46 17.38
CA ARG A 211 13.93 -3.71 18.53
C ARG A 211 13.17 -4.60 19.50
N MET A 212 12.53 -5.66 19.00
CA MET A 212 11.82 -6.64 19.83
C MET A 212 12.76 -7.67 20.48
N GLY A 213 14.07 -7.59 20.22
CA GLY A 213 15.04 -8.57 20.71
C GLY A 213 14.88 -9.95 20.07
N GLU A 214 14.22 -10.03 18.91
CA GLU A 214 14.04 -11.28 18.18
C GLU A 214 15.38 -11.76 17.57
N ASP A 215 15.53 -13.08 17.47
CA ASP A 215 16.69 -13.66 16.82
C ASP A 215 16.68 -13.35 15.31
N MET A 216 17.69 -12.62 14.84
CA MET A 216 17.85 -12.26 13.43
C MET A 216 18.07 -13.47 12.52
N TYR A 217 18.42 -14.65 13.05
CA TYR A 217 18.40 -15.91 12.29
C TYR A 217 17.00 -16.28 11.79
N LEU A 218 15.94 -15.75 12.42
CA LEU A 218 14.54 -15.95 11.99
C LEU A 218 14.11 -14.97 10.88
N LEU A 219 14.88 -13.93 10.57
CA LEU A 219 14.53 -12.93 9.55
C LEU A 219 14.14 -13.55 8.20
N PRO A 220 14.80 -14.62 7.69
CA PRO A 220 14.39 -15.27 6.44
C PRO A 220 12.95 -15.80 6.45
N GLN A 221 12.34 -16.04 7.62
CA GLN A 221 10.95 -16.48 7.71
C GLN A 221 9.97 -15.33 7.44
N TYR A 222 10.37 -14.08 7.69
CA TYR A 222 9.59 -12.85 7.53
C TYR A 222 10.00 -12.02 6.28
N PHE A 223 11.08 -12.39 5.61
CA PHE A 223 11.64 -11.65 4.47
C PHE A 223 10.83 -11.86 3.17
N ILE A 224 10.56 -10.80 2.43
CA ILE A 224 9.88 -10.84 1.14
C ILE A 224 10.92 -10.81 0.01
N GLU A 225 10.91 -11.82 -0.85
CA GLU A 225 11.82 -11.93 -1.99
C GLU A 225 11.39 -11.04 -3.17
N GLY A 226 12.35 -10.71 -4.05
CA GLY A 226 12.10 -10.00 -5.31
C GLY A 226 12.47 -8.52 -5.32
N GLY A 227 12.90 -7.98 -4.18
CA GLY A 227 13.52 -6.64 -4.07
C GLY A 227 14.95 -6.60 -4.63
N LYS A 228 15.70 -5.54 -4.33
CA LYS A 228 17.14 -5.43 -4.66
C LYS A 228 18.03 -6.05 -3.59
N GLY A 229 17.60 -6.04 -2.33
CA GLY A 229 18.34 -6.63 -1.22
C GLY A 229 18.09 -8.13 -1.04
N SER A 230 18.89 -8.76 -0.20
CA SER A 230 18.71 -10.14 0.24
C SER A 230 18.56 -10.26 1.76
N ALA A 231 17.93 -11.34 2.23
CA ALA A 231 17.88 -11.63 3.67
C ALA A 231 19.29 -11.79 4.27
N ALA A 232 20.27 -12.26 3.50
CA ALA A 232 21.66 -12.38 3.94
C ALA A 232 22.25 -11.03 4.33
N ASP A 233 21.92 -9.97 3.59
CA ASP A 233 22.40 -8.62 3.85
C ASP A 233 21.90 -8.08 5.19
N LEU A 234 20.76 -8.57 5.69
CA LEU A 234 20.11 -8.08 6.91
C LEU A 234 20.24 -9.03 8.12
N ARG A 235 20.73 -10.27 7.92
CA ARG A 235 20.88 -11.29 8.98
C ARG A 235 22.05 -11.08 9.94
N GLY A 236 23.09 -10.36 9.53
CA GLY A 236 24.28 -10.11 10.36
C GLY A 236 23.97 -9.30 11.62
N ASP A 237 25.00 -8.93 12.40
CA ASP A 237 24.79 -8.05 13.56
C ASP A 237 24.35 -6.66 13.08
N LEU A 238 23.03 -6.48 13.02
CA LEU A 238 22.39 -5.25 12.60
C LEU A 238 22.47 -4.23 13.73
N THR A 239 23.57 -3.50 13.78
CA THR A 239 23.76 -2.33 14.64
C THR A 239 23.18 -1.08 13.99
N PRO A 240 22.92 0.00 14.75
CA PRO A 240 22.49 1.27 14.18
C PRO A 240 23.42 1.78 13.06
N GLU A 241 24.74 1.63 13.20
CA GLU A 241 25.75 2.12 12.25
C GLU A 241 25.81 1.24 11.00
N THR A 242 25.84 -0.09 11.19
CA THR A 242 25.85 -1.04 10.07
C THR A 242 24.57 -0.98 9.26
N LEU A 243 23.43 -0.64 9.89
CA LEU A 243 22.17 -0.40 9.19
C LEU A 243 22.31 0.75 8.19
N VAL A 244 22.79 1.92 8.63
CA VAL A 244 22.94 3.08 7.72
C VAL A 244 23.94 2.77 6.61
N ALA A 245 25.10 2.19 6.95
CA ALA A 245 26.15 1.86 5.99
C ALA A 245 25.65 0.93 4.86
N LYS A 246 24.78 -0.04 5.17
CA LYS A 246 24.18 -0.95 4.16
C LYS A 246 23.31 -0.24 3.13
N TYR A 247 22.73 0.90 3.50
CA TYR A 247 21.84 1.66 2.63
C TYR A 247 22.47 2.96 2.10
N ASP A 248 23.79 3.18 2.28
CA ASP A 248 24.46 4.43 1.92
C ASP A 248 24.25 4.88 0.47
N LEU A 249 24.21 3.93 -0.46
CA LEU A 249 23.99 4.15 -1.90
C LEU A 249 22.55 3.84 -2.34
N SER A 250 21.66 3.55 -1.38
CA SER A 250 20.26 3.21 -1.64
C SER A 250 19.36 4.42 -1.46
N PRO A 251 18.28 4.56 -2.25
CA PRO A 251 17.21 5.51 -1.96
C PRO A 251 16.63 5.35 -0.54
N LEU A 252 16.77 4.17 0.06
CA LEU A 252 16.32 3.86 1.42
C LEU A 252 17.23 4.38 2.54
N ARG A 253 18.30 5.12 2.24
CA ARG A 253 19.19 5.72 3.25
C ARG A 253 18.43 6.53 4.32
N PRO A 254 17.49 7.45 3.99
CA PRO A 254 16.79 8.20 5.02
C PRO A 254 15.94 7.30 5.94
N ALA A 255 15.35 6.24 5.39
CA ALA A 255 14.64 5.24 6.18
C ALA A 255 15.60 4.44 7.07
N ALA A 256 16.80 4.10 6.59
CA ALA A 256 17.82 3.45 7.40
C ALA A 256 18.31 4.33 8.55
N GLU A 257 18.44 5.65 8.34
CA GLU A 257 18.77 6.63 9.38
C GLU A 257 17.67 6.71 10.45
N ALA A 258 16.40 6.76 10.04
CA ALA A 258 15.26 6.69 10.97
C ALA A 258 15.20 5.35 11.71
N GLY A 259 15.49 4.23 11.03
CA GLY A 259 15.61 2.92 11.65
C GLY A 259 16.77 2.84 12.65
N SER A 260 17.89 3.50 12.35
CA SER A 260 19.06 3.61 13.21
C SER A 260 18.73 4.33 14.51
N ALA A 261 18.03 5.47 14.43
CA ALA A 261 17.51 6.20 15.59
C ALA A 261 16.54 5.34 16.41
N ALA A 262 15.67 4.57 15.75
CA ALA A 262 14.74 3.67 16.42
C ALA A 262 15.45 2.52 17.16
N LEU A 263 16.58 2.01 16.62
CA LEU A 263 17.41 1.00 17.28
C LEU A 263 18.17 1.55 18.49
N ARG A 264 18.58 2.82 18.46
CA ARG A 264 19.18 3.51 19.62
C ARG A 264 18.15 3.88 20.70
N GLY A 265 16.86 3.74 20.42
CA GLY A 265 15.78 4.12 21.33
C GLY A 265 15.50 5.63 21.34
N GLU A 266 16.08 6.40 20.40
CA GLU A 266 15.86 7.84 20.27
C GLU A 266 14.44 8.14 19.80
N THR A 267 13.87 7.25 18.98
CA THR A 267 12.51 7.37 18.43
C THR A 267 11.76 6.04 18.44
N GLY A 268 10.46 6.10 18.15
CA GLY A 268 9.68 4.91 17.74
C GLY A 268 9.99 4.47 16.30
N VAL A 269 9.19 3.54 15.77
CA VAL A 269 9.28 3.09 14.36
C VAL A 269 8.45 3.92 13.39
N ALA A 270 7.59 4.81 13.88
CA ALA A 270 6.76 5.66 13.03
C ALA A 270 7.58 6.55 12.06
N PRO A 271 8.70 7.18 12.46
CA PRO A 271 9.54 7.92 11.52
C PRO A 271 10.14 7.05 10.42
N LEU A 272 10.47 5.79 10.73
CA LEU A 272 10.92 4.82 9.73
C LEU A 272 9.80 4.47 8.74
N ASP A 273 8.58 4.23 9.23
CA ASP A 273 7.42 4.00 8.37
C ASP A 273 7.18 5.17 7.41
N MET A 274 7.18 6.39 7.96
CA MET A 274 7.01 7.62 7.19
C MET A 274 8.13 7.84 6.17
N ALA A 275 9.39 7.60 6.55
CA ALA A 275 10.51 7.75 5.62
C ALA A 275 10.40 6.79 4.43
N VAL A 276 10.02 5.52 4.66
CA VAL A 276 9.78 4.56 3.56
C VAL A 276 8.65 5.03 2.65
N ASP A 277 7.54 5.49 3.23
CA ASP A 277 6.38 5.96 2.47
C ASP A 277 6.72 7.24 1.65
N ASN A 278 7.51 8.16 2.20
CA ASN A 278 7.98 9.36 1.50
C ASN A 278 8.92 9.02 0.34
N ILE A 279 9.83 8.06 0.51
CA ILE A 279 10.72 7.60 -0.57
C ILE A 279 9.93 6.97 -1.72
N LEU A 280 8.88 6.20 -1.40
CA LEU A 280 7.95 5.69 -2.41
C LEU A 280 7.20 6.82 -3.12
N MET A 281 6.80 7.86 -2.39
CA MET A 281 6.16 9.04 -2.97
C MET A 281 7.09 9.81 -3.90
N ASP A 282 8.35 10.02 -3.52
CA ASP A 282 9.35 10.71 -4.34
C ASP A 282 9.65 9.93 -5.63
N TYR A 283 9.69 8.60 -5.55
CA TYR A 283 9.77 7.75 -6.72
C TYR A 283 8.59 7.97 -7.68
N LEU A 284 7.36 8.08 -7.14
CA LEU A 284 6.16 8.34 -7.94
C LEU A 284 6.17 9.74 -8.56
N LYS A 285 6.63 10.77 -7.82
CA LYS A 285 6.81 12.14 -8.32
C LYS A 285 7.82 12.22 -9.46
N ALA A 286 8.87 11.40 -9.46
CA ALA A 286 9.80 11.36 -10.60
C ALA A 286 9.07 10.96 -11.91
N GLY A 287 8.06 10.09 -11.81
CA GLY A 287 7.17 9.73 -12.93
C GLY A 287 6.23 10.86 -13.37
N LYS A 288 5.93 11.83 -12.49
CA LYS A 288 5.05 12.98 -12.76
C LYS A 288 5.57 13.89 -13.86
N TYR A 289 6.88 13.92 -14.16
CA TYR A 289 7.40 14.79 -15.23
C TYR A 289 7.41 14.13 -16.61
N ALA A 290 6.94 12.88 -16.73
CA ALA A 290 6.78 12.22 -18.02
C ALA A 290 5.70 12.94 -18.86
N ALA A 291 6.04 13.32 -20.09
CA ALA A 291 5.12 14.00 -21.01
C ALA A 291 3.97 13.09 -21.48
N PHE A 292 4.21 11.78 -21.55
CA PHE A 292 3.26 10.74 -21.93
C PHE A 292 3.72 9.39 -21.38
N GLY A 293 2.88 8.35 -21.52
CA GLY A 293 3.16 7.00 -21.07
C GLY A 293 2.46 6.59 -19.77
N GLU A 294 2.72 5.37 -19.34
CA GLU A 294 2.08 4.70 -18.22
C GLU A 294 2.43 5.32 -16.87
N LYS A 295 3.62 5.94 -16.76
CA LYS A 295 4.15 6.52 -15.51
C LYS A 295 3.24 7.58 -14.90
N ALA A 296 2.64 8.44 -15.74
CA ALA A 296 1.76 9.49 -15.27
C ALA A 296 0.43 8.93 -14.71
N VAL A 297 -0.14 7.93 -15.39
CA VAL A 297 -1.36 7.25 -14.88
C VAL A 297 -1.04 6.47 -13.61
N PHE A 298 0.11 5.79 -13.56
CA PHE A 298 0.57 5.06 -12.38
C PHE A 298 0.78 5.98 -11.17
N GLY A 299 1.45 7.11 -11.37
CA GLY A 299 1.69 8.13 -10.33
C GLY A 299 0.37 8.67 -9.76
N TYR A 300 -0.59 8.98 -10.63
CA TYR A 300 -1.91 9.45 -10.20
C TYR A 300 -2.68 8.40 -9.39
N VAL A 301 -2.68 7.13 -9.80
CA VAL A 301 -3.35 6.07 -9.02
C VAL A 301 -2.75 5.95 -7.62
N ALA A 302 -1.42 6.00 -7.52
CA ALA A 302 -0.75 5.98 -6.22
C ALA A 302 -1.02 7.25 -5.39
N ALA A 303 -1.15 8.41 -6.05
CA ALA A 303 -1.51 9.68 -5.42
C ALA A 303 -2.91 9.64 -4.79
N CYS A 304 -3.90 9.09 -5.50
CA CYS A 304 -5.25 8.90 -4.96
C CYS A 304 -5.25 8.04 -3.69
N GLU A 305 -4.43 6.98 -3.65
CA GLU A 305 -4.31 6.15 -2.43
C GLU A 305 -3.64 6.87 -1.27
N ALA A 306 -2.58 7.63 -1.56
CA ALA A 306 -1.90 8.44 -0.55
C ALA A 306 -2.82 9.52 0.02
N GLU A 307 -3.64 10.16 -0.84
CA GLU A 307 -4.62 11.15 -0.42
C GLU A 307 -5.67 10.56 0.52
N LEU A 308 -6.22 9.40 0.18
CA LEU A 308 -7.18 8.71 1.06
C LEU A 308 -6.57 8.40 2.44
N THR A 309 -5.30 8.00 2.44
CA THR A 309 -4.55 7.72 3.68
C THR A 309 -4.31 9.00 4.49
N ALA A 310 -3.95 10.10 3.83
CA ALA A 310 -3.77 11.41 4.47
C ALA A 310 -5.09 11.93 5.04
N VAL A 311 -6.18 11.88 4.27
CA VAL A 311 -7.53 12.25 4.73
C VAL A 311 -7.92 11.42 5.96
N GLN A 312 -7.79 10.10 5.91
CA GLN A 312 -8.08 9.25 7.06
C GLN A 312 -7.26 9.63 8.30
N THR A 313 -5.97 9.93 8.10
CA THR A 313 -5.05 10.33 9.19
C THR A 313 -5.49 11.65 9.82
N ILE A 314 -5.88 12.64 9.00
CA ILE A 314 -6.35 13.95 9.48
C ILE A 314 -7.65 13.78 10.25
N LEU A 315 -8.65 13.12 9.65
CA LEU A 315 -9.96 12.94 10.28
C LEU A 315 -9.85 12.17 11.59
N ALA A 316 -9.08 11.09 11.63
CA ALA A 316 -8.83 10.34 12.86
C ALA A 316 -8.11 11.19 13.92
N GLY A 317 -7.16 12.03 13.51
CA GLY A 317 -6.50 12.98 14.40
C GLY A 317 -7.43 14.04 14.97
N LYS A 318 -8.39 14.53 14.16
CA LYS A 318 -9.42 15.48 14.59
C LYS A 318 -10.41 14.86 15.56
N ILE A 319 -10.86 13.62 15.30
CA ILE A 319 -11.70 12.84 16.23
C ILE A 319 -10.97 12.63 17.56
N ALA A 320 -9.65 12.38 17.51
CA ALA A 320 -8.82 12.23 18.69
C ALA A 320 -8.38 13.56 19.34
N GLU A 321 -8.94 14.70 18.90
CA GLU A 321 -8.67 16.06 19.41
C GLU A 321 -7.18 16.44 19.45
N LEU A 322 -6.40 15.93 18.48
CA LEU A 322 -4.97 16.21 18.41
C LEU A 322 -4.71 17.64 17.89
N PRO A 323 -3.65 18.31 18.38
CA PRO A 323 -3.19 19.57 17.81
C PRO A 323 -2.90 19.43 16.30
N ALA A 324 -3.17 20.48 15.53
CA ALA A 324 -3.01 20.47 14.08
C ALA A 324 -1.57 20.10 13.69
N GLU A 325 -0.57 20.65 14.39
CA GLU A 325 0.85 20.36 14.17
C GLU A 325 1.15 18.87 14.35
N ALA A 326 0.60 18.24 15.40
CA ALA A 326 0.79 16.81 15.67
C ALA A 326 0.08 15.91 14.62
N ILE A 327 -1.00 16.39 14.01
CA ILE A 327 -1.65 15.71 12.87
C ILE A 327 -0.76 15.83 11.64
N LEU A 328 -0.27 17.04 11.34
CA LEU A 328 0.54 17.32 10.16
C LEU A 328 1.89 16.60 10.19
N GLU A 329 2.52 16.45 11.36
CA GLU A 329 3.75 15.65 11.55
C GLU A 329 3.57 14.16 11.23
N ARG A 330 2.34 13.66 11.17
CA ARG A 330 2.03 12.26 10.82
C ARG A 330 1.68 12.08 9.35
N LEU A 331 1.62 13.19 8.59
CA LEU A 331 1.36 13.13 7.17
C LEU A 331 2.63 12.79 6.41
N ARG A 332 2.44 11.95 5.40
CA ARG A 332 3.46 11.63 4.41
C ARG A 332 3.54 12.76 3.38
N ASP A 333 4.61 12.78 2.61
CA ASP A 333 4.76 13.72 1.52
C ASP A 333 3.60 13.58 0.52
N THR A 334 3.13 14.72 0.01
CA THR A 334 2.02 14.78 -0.94
C THR A 334 2.52 14.59 -2.37
N TYR A 335 1.71 14.00 -3.26
CA TYR A 335 2.07 13.87 -4.67
C TYR A 335 1.93 15.18 -5.46
N VAL A 336 0.93 16.00 -5.10
CA VAL A 336 0.67 17.33 -5.66
C VAL A 336 1.27 18.43 -4.82
#